data_AF-U7PVF3-F1
#
_entry.id   AF-U7PVF3-F1
#
_cell.length_a   1.000
_cell.length_b   1.000
_cell.length_c   1.000
_cell.angle_alpha   90.00
_cell.angle_beta   90.00
_cell.angle_gamma   90.00
#
_symmetry.space_group_name_H-M   'P 1'
#
loop_
_entity.id
_entity.type
_entity.pdbx_description
1 polymer ?
#
loop_
_entity_poly.entity_id
_entity_poly.type
_entity_poly.pdbx_seq_one_letter_code
_entity_poly.pdbx_strand_id
1 'polypeptide(L)'
;MSVKKPTNYKLWAKMLVGGAIMCVGGPMLTVYVMPTDEELFQRYNPELQKRSLDRREERQAEFNEWLQNLKRQSRSNKPIWVVQEEEAREAKEAKASQTLRLAEEARAQRDAMRKEAGLPPETTTKR
;
A
#
# COMPACT_ATOMS: atom_id res chain seq x y z
N MET A 1 10.39 -50.39 28.38
CA MET A 1 10.68 -51.07 27.10
C MET A 1 9.94 -50.33 25.98
N SER A 2 10.65 -49.56 25.14
CA SER A 2 10.03 -48.85 24.02
C SER A 2 9.83 -49.82 22.85
N VAL A 3 8.61 -50.31 22.68
CA VAL A 3 8.23 -51.15 21.53
C VAL A 3 8.35 -50.26 20.29
N LYS A 4 9.39 -50.47 19.47
CA LYS A 4 9.48 -49.89 18.13
C LYS A 4 8.26 -50.38 17.34
N LYS A 5 7.24 -49.54 17.20
CA LYS A 5 6.09 -49.84 16.33
C LYS A 5 6.64 -50.11 14.91
N PRO A 6 6.18 -51.16 14.21
CA PRO A 6 6.58 -51.39 12.84
C PRO A 6 6.17 -50.17 12.01
N THR A 7 7.15 -49.41 11.56
CA THR A 7 6.93 -48.28 10.65
C THR A 7 6.42 -48.85 9.35
N ASN A 8 5.11 -48.74 9.12
CA ASN A 8 4.46 -49.21 7.92
C ASN A 8 4.84 -48.28 6.76
N TYR A 9 5.93 -48.59 6.06
CA TYR A 9 6.44 -47.81 4.94
C TYR A 9 5.39 -47.61 3.84
N LYS A 10 4.48 -48.56 3.63
CA LYS A 10 3.36 -48.44 2.68
C LYS A 10 2.37 -47.36 3.12
N LEU A 11 2.07 -47.24 4.41
CA LEU A 11 1.24 -46.15 4.94
C LEU A 11 1.93 -44.79 4.76
N TRP A 12 3.21 -44.68 5.12
CA TRP A 12 3.98 -43.44 4.95
C TRP A 12 4.11 -43.02 3.49
N ALA A 13 4.33 -43.97 2.58
CA ALA A 13 4.35 -43.70 1.14
C ALA A 13 2.98 -43.17 0.66
N LYS A 14 1.87 -43.78 1.06
CA LYS A 14 0.52 -43.27 0.75
C LYS A 14 0.29 -41.87 1.30
N MET A 15 0.75 -41.59 2.52
CA MET A 15 0.63 -40.28 3.15
C MET A 15 1.47 -39.22 2.45
N LEU A 16 2.70 -39.55 2.04
CA LEU A 16 3.54 -38.63 1.25
C LEU A 16 2.93 -38.34 -0.11
N VAL A 17 2.42 -39.37 -0.82
CA VAL A 17 1.76 -39.19 -2.12
C VAL A 17 0.49 -38.35 -1.97
N GLY A 18 -0.37 -38.69 -1.01
CA GLY A 18 -1.60 -37.91 -0.76
C GLY A 18 -1.30 -36.48 -0.32
N GLY A 19 -0.31 -36.28 0.55
CA GLY A 19 0.14 -34.96 1.00
C GLY A 19 0.73 -34.12 -0.14
N ALA A 20 1.54 -34.72 -1.01
CA ALA A 20 2.07 -34.05 -2.18
C ALA A 20 0.97 -33.63 -3.16
N ILE A 21 -0.02 -34.50 -3.40
CA ILE A 21 -1.20 -34.16 -4.22
C ILE A 21 -1.96 -32.97 -3.62
N MET A 22 -2.11 -32.89 -2.29
CA MET A 22 -2.79 -31.75 -1.67
C MET A 22 -1.96 -30.46 -1.74
N CYS A 23 -0.68 -30.52 -1.37
CA CYS A 23 0.21 -29.36 -1.33
C CYS A 23 0.52 -28.78 -2.72
N VAL A 24 0.61 -29.64 -3.74
CA VAL A 24 0.88 -29.22 -5.13
C VAL A 24 -0.41 -29.06 -5.91
N GLY A 25 -1.31 -30.03 -5.81
CA GLY A 25 -2.56 -30.04 -6.56
C GLY A 25 -3.55 -28.97 -6.12
N GLY A 26 -3.56 -28.56 -4.85
CA GLY A 26 -4.40 -27.45 -4.37
C GLY A 26 -4.08 -26.12 -5.06
N PRO A 27 -2.82 -25.63 -4.94
CA PRO A 27 -2.39 -24.43 -5.65
C PRO A 27 -2.54 -24.55 -7.18
N MET A 28 -2.25 -25.72 -7.76
CA MET A 28 -2.37 -25.93 -9.21
C MET A 28 -3.82 -25.84 -9.68
N LEU A 29 -4.76 -26.46 -8.96
CA LEU A 29 -6.20 -26.35 -9.24
C LEU A 29 -6.67 -24.90 -9.12
N THR A 30 -6.15 -24.15 -8.15
CA THR A 30 -6.50 -22.73 -7.96
C THR A 30 -6.03 -21.90 -9.14
N VAL A 31 -4.78 -22.07 -9.58
CA VAL A 31 -4.22 -21.38 -10.76
C VAL A 31 -4.96 -21.76 -12.04
N TYR A 32 -5.46 -23.00 -12.15
CA TYR A 32 -6.22 -23.46 -13.30
C TYR A 32 -7.62 -22.85 -13.40
N VAL A 33 -8.30 -22.66 -12.25
CA VAL A 33 -9.68 -22.13 -12.22
C VAL A 33 -9.71 -20.61 -12.12
N MET A 34 -8.69 -20.00 -11.54
CA MET A 34 -8.59 -18.54 -11.41
C MET A 34 -8.40 -17.91 -12.80
N PRO A 35 -9.28 -16.99 -13.25
CA PRO A 35 -9.10 -16.31 -14.52
C PRO A 35 -7.78 -15.54 -14.49
N THR A 36 -7.04 -15.60 -15.60
CA THR A 36 -5.81 -14.82 -15.75
C THR A 36 -6.13 -13.33 -15.82
N ASP A 37 -5.15 -12.48 -15.47
CA ASP A 37 -5.32 -11.03 -15.51
C ASP A 37 -5.75 -10.52 -16.90
N GLU A 38 -5.31 -11.19 -17.98
CA GLU A 38 -5.69 -10.85 -19.35
C GLU A 38 -7.17 -11.19 -19.63
N GLU A 39 -7.64 -12.39 -19.27
CA GLU A 39 -9.06 -12.74 -19.42
C GLU A 39 -9.96 -11.84 -18.58
N LEU A 40 -9.51 -11.48 -17.37
CA LEU A 40 -10.23 -10.56 -16.51
C LEU A 40 -10.28 -9.16 -17.12
N PHE A 41 -9.18 -8.70 -17.72
CA PHE A 41 -9.10 -7.43 -18.42
C PHE A 41 -10.04 -7.38 -19.64
N GLN A 42 -10.16 -8.46 -20.41
CA GLN A 42 -11.09 -8.55 -21.54
C GLN A 42 -12.56 -8.47 -21.10
N ARG A 43 -12.87 -8.94 -19.88
CA ARG A 43 -14.23 -8.83 -19.30
C ARG A 43 -14.56 -7.43 -18.77
N TYR A 44 -13.57 -6.55 -18.63
CA TYR A 44 -13.81 -5.18 -18.16
C TYR A 44 -14.49 -4.30 -19.22
N ASN A 45 -15.21 -3.28 -18.75
CA ASN A 45 -15.73 -2.21 -19.59
C ASN A 45 -14.56 -1.49 -20.29
N PRO A 46 -14.66 -1.12 -21.60
CA PRO A 46 -13.58 -0.42 -22.32
C PRO A 46 -13.04 0.82 -21.60
N GLU A 47 -13.85 1.51 -20.79
CA GLU A 47 -13.42 2.65 -19.98
C GLU A 47 -12.43 2.24 -18.87
N LEU A 48 -12.72 1.13 -18.18
CA LEU A 48 -11.84 0.54 -17.17
C LEU A 48 -10.59 -0.07 -17.79
N GLN A 49 -10.69 -0.62 -18.99
CA GLN A 49 -9.54 -1.13 -19.72
C GLN A 49 -8.52 -0.01 -19.98
N LYS A 50 -8.98 1.15 -20.47
CA LYS A 50 -8.13 2.34 -20.66
C LYS A 50 -7.49 2.78 -19.35
N ARG A 51 -8.30 2.98 -18.30
CA ARG A 51 -7.78 3.36 -16.97
C ARG A 51 -6.76 2.36 -16.43
N SER A 52 -6.99 1.07 -16.62
CA SER A 52 -6.07 0.04 -16.14
C SER A 52 -4.79 -0.03 -16.96
N LEU A 53 -4.80 0.38 -18.23
CA LEU A 53 -3.58 0.52 -19.05
C LEU A 53 -2.79 1.75 -18.61
N ASP A 54 -3.45 2.90 -18.48
CA ASP A 54 -2.81 4.16 -18.06
C ASP A 54 -2.19 4.04 -16.66
N ARG A 55 -2.87 3.36 -15.73
CA ARG A 55 -2.42 3.19 -14.34
C ARG A 55 -1.41 2.05 -14.12
N ARG A 56 -0.97 1.32 -15.16
CA ARG A 56 -0.02 0.20 -14.95
C ARG A 56 1.30 0.71 -14.37
N GLU A 57 1.83 1.78 -14.93
CA GLU A 57 3.08 2.38 -14.51
C GLU A 57 2.97 2.98 -13.10
N GLU A 58 1.87 3.70 -12.82
CA GLU A 58 1.56 4.24 -11.50
C GLU A 58 1.53 3.12 -10.44
N ARG A 59 0.82 2.02 -10.71
CA ARG A 59 0.72 0.88 -9.79
C ARG A 59 2.07 0.20 -9.54
N GLN A 60 2.91 0.09 -10.56
CA GLN A 60 4.26 -0.45 -10.43
C GLN A 60 5.15 0.48 -9.60
N ALA A 61 5.04 1.79 -9.80
CA ALA A 61 5.76 2.78 -9.02
C ALA A 61 5.32 2.76 -7.54
N GLU A 62 4.02 2.74 -7.28
CA GLU A 62 3.44 2.61 -5.93
C GLU A 62 3.91 1.32 -5.24
N PHE A 63 3.91 0.20 -5.95
CA PHE A 63 4.40 -1.07 -5.39
C PHE A 63 5.89 -1.02 -5.05
N ASN A 64 6.70 -0.43 -5.93
CA ASN A 64 8.14 -0.27 -5.70
C ASN A 64 8.45 0.66 -4.53
N GLU A 65 7.71 1.77 -4.41
CA GLU A 65 7.82 2.69 -3.28
C GLU A 65 7.41 1.99 -1.98
N TRP A 66 6.27 1.29 -1.99
CA TRP A 66 5.81 0.52 -0.84
C TRP A 66 6.82 -0.53 -0.40
N LEU A 67 7.40 -1.30 -1.33
CA LEU A 67 8.42 -2.30 -1.02
C LEU A 67 9.70 -1.66 -0.45
N GLN A 68 10.09 -0.48 -0.93
CA GLN A 68 11.23 0.26 -0.38
C GLN A 68 10.97 0.75 1.03
N ASN A 69 9.77 1.27 1.31
CA ASN A 69 9.36 1.68 2.64
C ASN A 69 9.29 0.47 3.59
N LEU A 70 8.73 -0.65 3.14
CA LEU A 70 8.66 -1.88 3.92
C LEU A 70 10.06 -2.40 4.27
N LYS A 71 11.00 -2.39 3.31
CA LYS A 71 12.41 -2.73 3.56
C LYS A 71 13.05 -1.79 4.59
N ARG A 72 12.77 -0.48 4.53
CA ARG A 72 13.25 0.50 5.50
C ARG A 72 12.67 0.24 6.90
N GLN A 73 11.35 0.04 6.99
CA GLN A 73 10.63 -0.22 8.24
C GLN A 73 11.06 -1.56 8.87
N SER A 74 11.35 -2.59 8.06
CA SER A 74 11.81 -3.90 8.54
C SER A 74 13.17 -3.86 9.26
N ARG A 75 13.96 -2.79 9.06
CA ARG A 75 15.25 -2.61 9.76
C ARG A 75 15.09 -2.00 11.14
N SER A 76 13.89 -1.50 11.48
CA SER A 76 13.58 -1.00 12.82
C SER A 76 13.40 -2.18 13.78
N ASN A 77 13.78 -1.99 15.04
CA ASN A 77 13.48 -2.97 16.09
C ASN A 77 11.99 -2.98 16.48
N LYS A 78 11.23 -1.96 16.07
CA LYS A 78 9.80 -1.87 16.31
C LYS A 78 9.04 -2.68 15.25
N PRO A 79 7.85 -3.23 15.60
CA PRO A 79 7.01 -3.86 14.60
C PRO A 79 6.57 -2.86 13.52
N ILE A 80 6.46 -3.34 12.28
CA ILE A 80 6.21 -2.54 11.08
C ILE A 80 5.01 -1.60 11.26
N TRP A 81 3.90 -2.08 11.83
CA TRP A 81 2.68 -1.29 11.99
C TRP A 81 2.84 -0.10 12.93
N VAL A 82 3.70 -0.20 13.96
CA VAL A 82 3.99 0.94 14.87
C VAL A 82 4.82 1.98 14.14
N VAL A 83 5.82 1.55 13.37
CA VAL A 83 6.64 2.47 12.57
C VAL A 83 5.78 3.18 11.52
N GLN A 84 4.85 2.48 10.89
CA GLN A 84 3.91 3.06 9.93
C GLN A 84 2.98 4.10 10.58
N GLU A 85 2.49 3.83 11.79
CA GLU A 85 1.67 4.79 12.52
C GLU A 85 2.46 6.04 12.93
N GLU A 86 3.70 5.86 13.38
CA GLU A 86 4.64 6.95 13.69
C GLU A 86 4.92 7.80 12.43
N GLU A 87 5.29 7.18 11.31
CA GLU A 87 5.53 7.86 10.02
C GLU A 87 4.26 8.58 9.51
N ALA A 88 3.09 7.96 9.62
CA ALA A 88 1.83 8.56 9.21
C ALA A 88 1.45 9.77 10.10
N ARG A 89 1.78 9.72 11.39
CA ARG A 89 1.58 10.84 12.32
C ARG A 89 2.54 11.99 12.00
N GLU A 90 3.82 11.71 11.84
CA GLU A 90 4.83 12.71 11.46
C GLU A 90 4.47 13.37 10.12
N ALA A 91 4.05 12.59 9.13
CA ALA A 91 3.62 13.13 7.83
C ALA A 91 2.39 14.05 7.94
N LYS A 92 1.44 13.74 8.83
CA LYS A 92 0.29 14.61 9.10
C LYS A 92 0.70 15.91 9.79
N GLU A 93 1.56 15.82 10.81
CA GLU A 93 2.08 16.99 11.54
C GLU A 93 2.93 17.90 10.63
N ALA A 94 3.75 17.31 9.77
CA ALA A 94 4.53 18.04 8.77
C ALA A 94 3.63 18.74 7.74
N LYS A 95 2.59 18.07 7.24
CA LYS A 95 1.60 18.70 6.33
C LYS A 95 0.85 19.84 7.02
N ALA A 96 0.43 19.65 8.27
CA ALA A 96 -0.26 20.69 9.05
C ALA A 96 0.63 21.92 9.23
N SER A 97 1.88 21.75 9.67
CA SER A 97 2.83 22.85 9.84
C SER A 97 3.16 23.55 8.52
N GLN A 98 3.31 22.81 7.41
CA GLN A 98 3.48 23.41 6.08
C GLN A 98 2.28 24.22 5.64
N THR A 99 1.06 23.71 5.81
CA THR A 99 -0.17 24.46 5.44
C THR A 99 -0.33 25.75 6.25
N LEU A 100 0.02 25.75 7.54
CA LEU A 100 0.02 26.94 8.37
C LEU A 100 1.05 27.97 7.87
N ARG A 101 2.29 27.53 7.59
CA ARG A 101 3.34 28.40 7.05
C ARG A 101 2.95 29.03 5.72
N LEU A 102 2.40 28.24 4.79
CA LEU A 102 1.91 28.74 3.51
C LEU A 102 0.76 29.75 3.68
N ALA A 103 -0.13 29.54 4.66
CA ALA A 103 -1.20 30.47 4.96
C ALA A 103 -0.69 31.79 5.55
N GLU A 104 0.33 31.75 6.42
CA GLU A 104 1.00 32.92 6.97
C GLU A 104 1.74 33.72 5.89
N GLU A 105 2.51 33.04 5.04
CA GLU A 105 3.21 33.66 3.91
C GLU A 105 2.21 34.30 2.92
N ALA A 106 1.10 33.63 2.62
CA ALA A 106 0.05 34.17 1.76
C ALA A 106 -0.63 35.41 2.38
N ARG A 107 -0.83 35.44 3.70
CA ARG A 107 -1.35 36.62 4.41
C ARG A 107 -0.35 37.77 4.36
N ALA A 108 0.92 37.51 4.66
CA ALA A 108 1.98 38.51 4.62
C ALA A 108 2.15 39.11 3.21
N GLN A 109 2.06 38.30 2.16
CA GLN A 109 2.10 38.79 0.78
C GLN A 109 0.89 39.66 0.43
N ARG A 110 -0.32 39.26 0.83
CA ARG A 110 -1.53 40.06 0.60
C ARG A 110 -1.47 41.41 1.32
N ASP A 111 -0.94 41.43 2.55
CA ASP A 111 -0.77 42.65 3.32
C ASP A 111 0.30 43.57 2.71
N ALA A 112 1.38 43.01 2.15
CA ALA A 112 2.39 43.78 1.41
C ALA A 112 1.81 44.40 0.13
N MET A 113 1.10 43.61 -0.69
CA MET A 113 0.45 44.11 -1.91
C MET A 113 -0.60 45.19 -1.60
N ARG A 114 -1.33 45.08 -0.48
CA ARG A 114 -2.28 46.11 -0.05
C ARG A 114 -1.62 47.40 0.39
N LYS A 115 -0.48 47.33 1.10
CA LYS A 115 0.30 48.51 1.47
C LYS A 115 0.82 49.24 0.24
N GLU A 116 1.30 48.51 -0.77
CA GLU A 116 1.75 49.09 -2.05
C GLU A 116 0.60 49.70 -2.85
N ALA A 117 -0.59 49.08 -2.82
CA ALA A 117 -1.78 49.60 -3.49
C ALA A 117 -2.51 50.72 -2.73
N GLY A 118 -2.07 51.06 -1.50
CA GLY A 118 -2.71 52.07 -0.66
C GLY A 118 -4.08 51.67 -0.07
N LEU A 119 -4.38 50.37 0.02
CA LEU A 119 -5.64 49.88 0.60
C LEU A 119 -5.57 49.76 2.14
N PRO A 120 -6.66 50.05 2.87
CA PRO A 120 -6.74 49.88 4.33
C PRO A 120 -6.65 48.39 4.77
N PRO A 121 -6.27 48.12 6.03
CA PRO A 121 -6.15 46.75 6.56
C PRO A 121 -7.50 46.03 6.54
N GLU A 122 -7.48 44.71 6.35
CA GLU A 122 -8.70 43.90 6.31
C GLU A 122 -9.43 43.98 7.65
N THR A 123 -10.57 44.66 7.68
CA THR A 123 -11.51 44.56 8.79
C THR A 123 -12.12 43.17 8.71
N THR A 124 -11.57 42.26 9.52
CA THR A 124 -12.13 40.93 9.74
C THR A 124 -13.54 41.11 10.29
N THR A 125 -14.52 41.16 9.40
CA THR A 125 -15.93 41.05 9.75
C THR A 125 -16.13 39.60 10.16
N LYS A 126 -15.84 39.30 11.43
CA LYS A 126 -16.31 38.09 12.08
C LYS A 126 -17.83 38.05 11.92
N ARG A 127 -18.34 37.19 11.05
CA ARG A 127 -19.67 36.62 11.19
C ARG A 127 -19.56 35.35 12.01
#